data_AF-A0A7W1L788-F1
#
_entry.id   AF-A0A7W1L788-F1
#
_cell.length_a   1.000
_cell.length_b   1.000
_cell.length_c   1.000
_cell.angle_alpha   90.00
_cell.angle_beta   90.00
_cell.angle_gamma   90.00
#
_symmetry.space_group_name_H-M   'P 1'
#
loop_
_entity.id
_entity.type
_entity.pdbx_description
1 polymer ?
#
loop_
_entity_poly.entity_id
_entity_poly.type
_entity_poly.pdbx_seq_one_letter_code
_entity_poly.pdbx_strand_id
1 'polypeptide(L)'
;GFTRPWPSAGTALAMVISVVLLASAMKTLPVGTAYAVWTGIGAVGTVVLGIVLFDEPATVARLACIALIVAGIAGLKFVTV
;
A
#
# COMPACT_ATOMS: atom_id res chain seq x y z
N GLY A 1 3.90 17.29 -12.53
CA GLY A 1 3.71 15.89 -12.14
C GLY A 1 3.78 14.94 -13.33
N PHE A 2 2.88 15.07 -14.30
CA PHE A 2 2.75 14.17 -15.47
C PHE A 2 3.51 14.61 -16.73
N THR A 3 4.46 15.54 -16.60
CA THR A 3 5.19 16.12 -17.74
C THR A 3 6.34 15.25 -18.25
N ARG A 4 6.70 14.17 -17.54
CA ARG A 4 7.71 13.19 -17.97
C ARG A 4 7.03 11.86 -18.30
N PRO A 5 7.00 11.42 -19.57
CA PRO A 5 6.21 10.25 -19.98
C PRO A 5 6.71 8.94 -19.37
N TRP A 6 8.01 8.84 -19.07
CA TRP A 6 8.64 7.64 -18.51
C TRP A 6 8.17 7.28 -17.09
N PRO A 7 8.24 8.18 -16.08
CA PRO A 7 7.70 7.89 -14.74
C PRO A 7 6.17 7.74 -14.73
N SER A 8 5.45 8.42 -15.62
CA SER A 8 3.99 8.27 -15.76
C SER A 8 3.59 6.89 -16.31
N ALA A 9 4.33 6.35 -17.27
CA ALA A 9 4.13 4.97 -17.76
C ALA A 9 4.40 3.94 -16.65
N GLY A 10 5.44 4.16 -15.84
CA GLY A 10 5.74 3.32 -14.69
C GLY A 10 4.61 3.29 -13.64
N THR A 11 4.01 4.45 -13.35
CA THR A 11 2.87 4.54 -12.42
C THR A 11 1.64 3.82 -12.98
N ALA A 12 1.32 4.03 -14.26
CA ALA A 12 0.19 3.35 -14.90
C ALA A 12 0.36 1.82 -14.90
N LEU A 13 1.56 1.32 -15.23
CA LEU A 13 1.85 -0.11 -15.22
C LEU A 13 1.75 -0.71 -13.81
N ALA A 14 2.33 -0.06 -12.81
CA ALA A 14 2.25 -0.51 -11.42
C ALA A 14 0.81 -0.54 -10.90
N MET A 15 0.00 0.44 -11.30
CA MET A 15 -1.41 0.53 -10.92
C MET A 15 -2.23 -0.62 -11.53
N VAL A 16 -2.00 -0.94 -12.80
CA VAL A 16 -2.65 -2.09 -13.48
C VAL A 16 -2.24 -3.41 -12.81
N ILE A 17 -0.94 -3.61 -12.55
CA ILE A 17 -0.45 -4.83 -11.89
C ILE A 17 -1.07 -4.97 -10.49
N SER A 18 -1.15 -3.88 -9.73
CA SER A 18 -1.74 -3.88 -8.38
C SER A 18 -3.22 -4.27 -8.39
N VAL A 19 -4.01 -3.70 -9.32
CA VAL A 19 -5.44 -4.02 -9.45
C VAL A 19 -5.66 -5.45 -9.94
N VAL A 20 -4.82 -5.95 -10.85
CA VAL A 20 -4.90 -7.34 -11.32
C VAL A 20 -4.56 -8.34 -10.22
N LEU A 21 -3.52 -8.07 -9.41
CA LEU A 21 -3.20 -8.88 -8.23
C LEU A 21 -4.34 -8.88 -7.21
N LEU A 22 -4.96 -7.72 -6.95
CA LEU A 22 -6.12 -7.61 -6.07
C LEU A 22 -7.31 -8.42 -6.61
N ALA A 23 -7.63 -8.28 -7.90
CA ALA A 23 -8.70 -9.02 -8.55
C ALA A 23 -8.46 -10.54 -8.49
N SER A 24 -7.20 -10.98 -8.57
CA SER A 24 -6.85 -12.39 -8.41
C SER A 24 -6.95 -12.86 -6.96
N ALA A 25 -6.55 -12.03 -5.98
CA ALA A 25 -6.66 -12.34 -4.56
C ALA A 25 -8.13 -12.40 -4.09
N MET A 26 -9.00 -11.54 -4.63
CA MET A 26 -10.44 -11.55 -4.33
C MET A 26 -11.18 -12.80 -4.85
N LYS A 27 -10.56 -13.59 -5.75
CA LYS A 27 -11.13 -14.89 -6.16
C LYS A 27 -10.97 -15.97 -5.09
N THR A 28 -10.04 -15.80 -4.16
CA THR A 28 -9.69 -16.81 -3.14
C THR A 28 -9.86 -16.32 -1.70
N LEU A 29 -9.82 -15.02 -1.47
CA LEU A 29 -9.97 -14.41 -0.14
C LEU A 29 -11.29 -13.61 -0.02
N PRO A 30 -11.89 -13.56 1.19
CA PRO A 30 -12.99 -12.64 1.47
C PRO A 30 -12.61 -11.20 1.14
N VAL A 31 -13.57 -10.45 0.60
CA VAL A 31 -13.38 -9.07 0.12
C VAL A 31 -12.75 -8.18 1.20
N GLY A 32 -13.20 -8.30 2.46
CA GLY A 32 -12.64 -7.52 3.57
C GLY A 32 -11.15 -7.79 3.81
N THR A 33 -10.72 -9.06 3.76
CA THR A 33 -9.32 -9.45 3.92
C THR A 33 -8.46 -8.97 2.75
N ALA A 34 -8.97 -9.07 1.53
CA ALA A 34 -8.28 -8.62 0.33
C ALA A 34 -8.04 -7.10 0.34
N TYR A 35 -9.06 -6.30 0.69
CA TYR A 35 -8.93 -4.84 0.81
C TYR A 35 -7.98 -4.43 1.94
N ALA A 36 -8.04 -5.08 3.10
CA ALA A 36 -7.13 -4.82 4.20
C ALA A 36 -5.66 -5.04 3.79
N VAL A 37 -5.35 -6.17 3.14
CA VAL A 37 -3.99 -6.46 2.68
C VAL A 37 -3.54 -5.49 1.60
N TRP A 38 -4.41 -5.18 0.63
CA TRP A 38 -4.10 -4.26 -0.46
C TRP A 38 -3.80 -2.83 0.03
N THR A 39 -4.65 -2.30 0.91
CA THR A 39 -4.43 -0.98 1.53
C THR A 39 -3.17 -0.95 2.40
N GLY A 40 -2.91 -2.02 3.15
CA GLY A 40 -1.69 -2.15 3.96
C GLY A 40 -0.41 -2.12 3.12
N ILE A 41 -0.37 -2.88 2.03
CA ILE A 41 0.78 -2.89 1.11
C ILE A 41 0.98 -1.51 0.49
N GLY A 42 -0.10 -0.85 0.07
CA GLY A 42 -0.04 0.50 -0.48
C GLY A 42 0.51 1.52 0.51
N ALA A 43 0.03 1.50 1.76
CA ALA A 43 0.47 2.40 2.82
C ALA A 43 1.94 2.19 3.21
N VAL A 44 2.39 0.94 3.34
CA VAL A 44 3.80 0.64 3.63
C VAL A 44 4.68 1.02 2.45
N GLY A 45 4.25 0.71 1.22
CA GLY A 45 5.00 1.02 0.01
C GLY A 45 5.20 2.53 -0.21
N THR A 46 4.17 3.35 0.02
CA THR A 46 4.29 4.81 -0.13
C THR A 46 5.22 5.43 0.91
N VAL A 47 5.21 4.91 2.14
CA VAL A 47 6.15 5.35 3.18
C VAL A 47 7.58 5.00 2.81
N VAL A 48 7.83 3.75 2.44
CA VAL A 48 9.19 3.29 2.11
C VAL A 48 9.72 4.05 0.90
N LEU A 49 8.92 4.21 -0.16
CA LEU A 49 9.29 5.02 -1.32
C LEU A 49 9.43 6.50 -0.96
N GLY A 50 8.62 7.03 -0.05
CA GLY A 50 8.74 8.39 0.50
C GLY A 50 10.11 8.64 1.11
N ILE A 51 10.56 7.71 1.98
CA ILE A 51 11.85 7.79 2.65
C ILE A 51 13.00 7.61 1.65
N VAL A 52 12.93 6.60 0.78
CA VAL A 52 14.04 6.23 -0.12
C VAL A 52 14.19 7.18 -1.31
N LEU A 53 13.09 7.64 -1.89
CA LEU A 53 13.08 8.38 -3.16
C LEU A 53 13.01 9.89 -2.96
N PHE A 54 12.40 10.35 -1.87
CA PHE A 54 12.17 11.76 -1.59
C PHE A 54 12.90 12.25 -0.33
N ASP A 55 13.75 11.41 0.28
CA ASP A 55 14.51 11.70 1.50
C ASP A 55 13.62 12.23 2.64
N GLU A 56 12.36 11.78 2.68
CA GLU A 56 11.41 12.24 3.69
C GLU A 56 11.89 11.79 5.08
N PRO A 57 11.89 12.70 6.08
CA PRO A 57 12.41 12.40 7.39
C PRO A 57 11.61 11.27 8.03
N ALA A 58 12.30 10.17 8.32
CA ALA A 58 11.77 9.00 9.02
C ALA A 58 11.70 9.28 10.54
N THR A 59 10.95 10.32 10.92
CA THR A 59 10.78 10.66 12.33
C THR A 59 10.07 9.54 13.08
N VAL A 60 10.45 9.36 14.35
CA VAL A 60 9.88 8.33 15.23
C VAL A 60 8.36 8.43 15.30
N ALA A 61 7.81 9.65 15.33
CA ALA A 61 6.36 9.89 15.33
C ALA A 61 5.68 9.41 14.04
N ARG A 62 6.28 9.67 12.86
CA ARG A 62 5.74 9.22 11.57
C ARG A 62 5.71 7.70 11.50
N LEU A 63 6.82 7.05 11.85
CA LEU A 63 6.91 5.59 11.90
C LEU A 63 5.91 4.98 12.90
N ALA A 64 5.71 5.61 14.06
CA ALA A 64 4.72 5.17 15.04
C ALA A 64 3.28 5.25 14.49
N CYS A 65 2.92 6.34 13.81
CA CYS A 65 1.60 6.47 13.17
C CYS A 65 1.38 5.39 12.09
N ILE A 66 2.40 5.10 11.29
CA ILE A 66 2.34 4.07 10.25
C ILE A 66 2.20 2.69 10.88
N ALA A 67 2.96 2.40 11.94
CA ALA A 67 2.82 1.15 12.69
C ALA A 67 1.39 0.99 13.25
N LEU A 68 0.76 2.08 13.70
CA LEU A 68 -0.62 2.08 14.20
C LEU A 68 -1.64 1.80 13.09
N ILE A 69 -1.43 2.37 11.89
CA ILE A 69 -2.24 2.07 10.70
C ILE A 69 -2.11 0.57 10.34
N VAL A 70 -0.88 0.05 10.28
CA VAL A 70 -0.61 -1.36 9.97
C VAL A 70 -1.21 -2.29 11.03
N ALA A 71 -1.10 -1.93 12.32
CA ALA A 71 -1.70 -2.67 13.41
C ALA A 71 -3.24 -2.67 13.34
N GLY A 72 -3.86 -1.55 12.96
CA GLY A 72 -5.31 -1.46 12.75
C GLY A 72 -5.79 -2.34 11.59
N ILE A 73 -5.05 -2.36 10.48
CA ILE A 73 -5.32 -3.23 9.32
C ILE A 73 -5.18 -4.71 9.72
N ALA A 74 -4.11 -5.06 10.44
CA ALA A 74 -3.89 -6.41 10.93
C ALA A 74 -4.96 -6.85 11.93
N GLY A 75 -5.37 -5.96 12.85
CA GLY A 75 -6.45 -6.20 13.81
C GLY A 75 -7.79 -6.42 13.14
N LEU A 76 -8.14 -5.60 12.14
CA LEU A 76 -9.34 -5.79 11.31
C LEU A 76 -9.33 -7.14 10.59
N LYS A 77 -8.16 -7.56 10.05
CA LYS A 77 -8.00 -8.91 9.52
C LYS A 77 -8.31 -9.93 10.60
N PHE A 78 -7.63 -9.91 11.74
CA PHE A 78 -7.77 -10.90 12.83
C PHE A 78 -9.18 -11.01 13.41
N VAL A 79 -9.93 -9.90 13.48
CA VAL A 79 -11.31 -9.87 13.99
C VAL A 79 -12.32 -10.35 12.95
N THR A 80 -12.02 -10.19 11.66
CA THR A 80 -12.92 -10.54 10.55
C THR A 80 -12.55 -11.89 9.89
N VAL A 81 -11.56 -12.62 10.42
CA VAL A 81 -11.26 -14.02 10.00
C VAL A 81 -12.32 -14.96 10.53
#